data_AF-A0A1G5F557-F1
#
_entry.id   AF-A0A1G5F557-F1
#
_cell.length_a   1.000
_cell.length_b   1.000
_cell.length_c   1.000
_cell.angle_alpha   90.00
_cell.angle_beta   90.00
_cell.angle_gamma   90.00
#
_symmetry.space_group_name_H-M   'P 1'
#
loop_
_entity.id
_entity.type
_entity.pdbx_description
1 polymer ?
#
loop_
_entity_poly.entity_id
_entity_poly.type
_entity_poly.pdbx_seq_one_letter_code
_entity_poly.pdbx_strand_id
1 'polypeptide(L)'
;MTDILRISVPLTAWLVAFSAVYGLHGLVCSDRWVAAGLDLAVGRAAMAAAWIVAIALQVALLLALRSPRFASPSAFMRGVSLTLSVTALVATLWTLMPVVTTSACL
;
A
#
# COMPACT_ATOMS: atom_id res chain seq x y z
N MET A 1 4.28 -18.54 16.39
CA MET A 1 3.51 -18.23 15.16
C MET A 1 3.35 -16.72 14.93
N THR A 2 3.20 -15.91 15.97
CA THR A 2 3.07 -14.44 15.85
C THR A 2 4.25 -13.76 15.17
N ASP A 3 5.47 -14.29 15.29
CA ASP A 3 6.64 -13.73 14.60
C ASP A 3 6.57 -13.89 13.07
N ILE A 4 6.03 -15.00 12.57
CA ILE A 4 5.79 -15.19 11.12
C ILE A 4 4.79 -14.14 10.62
N LEU A 5 3.75 -13.86 11.40
CA LEU A 5 2.79 -12.81 11.07
C LEU A 5 3.47 -11.43 11.04
N ARG A 6 4.29 -11.10 12.05
CA ARG A 6 5.00 -9.82 12.14
C ARG A 6 5.93 -9.56 10.96
N ILE A 7 6.61 -10.59 10.44
CA ILE A 7 7.50 -10.45 9.28
C ILE A 7 6.75 -10.44 7.94
N SER A 8 5.62 -11.13 7.83
CA SER A 8 4.88 -11.25 6.57
C SER A 8 3.86 -10.12 6.34
N VAL A 9 3.27 -9.57 7.40
CA VAL A 9 2.21 -8.55 7.33
C VAL A 9 2.61 -7.31 6.51
N PRO A 10 3.80 -6.70 6.67
CA PRO A 10 4.12 -5.48 5.94
C PRO A 10 4.18 -5.68 4.42
N LEU A 11 4.84 -6.75 3.98
CA LEU A 11 4.97 -7.08 2.55
C LEU A 11 3.65 -7.57 1.94
N THR A 12 2.86 -8.34 2.69
CA THR A 12 1.53 -8.76 2.22
C THR A 12 0.57 -7.59 2.10
N ALA A 13 0.59 -6.65 3.07
CA ALA A 13 -0.18 -5.41 2.98
C ALA A 13 0.24 -4.55 1.78
N TRP A 14 1.55 -4.48 1.48
CA TRP A 14 2.03 -3.81 0.28
C TRP A 14 1.52 -4.49 -0.99
N LEU A 15 1.58 -5.82 -1.07
CA LEU A 15 1.11 -6.58 -2.23
C LEU A 15 -0.39 -6.35 -2.47
N VAL A 16 -1.21 -6.40 -1.42
CA VAL A 16 -2.65 -6.12 -1.50
C VAL A 16 -2.90 -4.69 -1.98
N ALA A 17 -2.20 -3.71 -1.42
CA ALA A 17 -2.34 -2.31 -1.83
C ALA A 17 -1.91 -2.10 -3.29
N PHE A 18 -0.79 -2.70 -3.71
CA PHE A 18 -0.31 -2.66 -5.08
C PHE A 18 -1.36 -3.22 -6.05
N SER A 19 -1.86 -4.43 -5.79
CA SER A 19 -2.90 -5.06 -6.62
C SER A 19 -4.19 -4.23 -6.65
N ALA A 20 -4.62 -3.68 -5.52
CA ALA A 20 -5.83 -2.87 -5.44
C ALA A 20 -5.71 -1.57 -6.26
N VAL A 21 -4.59 -0.85 -6.13
CA VAL A 21 -4.40 0.43 -6.84
C VAL A 21 -4.23 0.22 -8.34
N TYR A 22 -3.45 -0.78 -8.77
CA TYR A 22 -3.32 -1.08 -10.20
C TYR A 22 -4.58 -1.69 -10.80
N GLY A 23 -5.34 -2.47 -10.03
CA GLY A 23 -6.67 -2.93 -10.43
C GLY A 23 -7.64 -1.77 -10.61
N LEU A 24 -7.63 -0.80 -9.68
CA LEU A 24 -8.42 0.43 -9.79
C LEU A 24 -8.01 1.25 -11.02
N HIS A 25 -6.71 1.37 -11.30
CA HIS A 25 -6.23 2.05 -12.50
C HIS A 25 -6.78 1.40 -13.78
N GLY A 26 -6.75 0.06 -13.86
CA GLY A 26 -7.37 -0.68 -14.97
C GLY A 26 -8.87 -0.44 -15.10
N LEU A 27 -9.59 -0.30 -13.99
CA LEU A 27 -11.02 0.05 -14.00
C LEU A 27 -11.24 1.49 -14.50
N VAL A 28 -10.46 2.46 -14.00
CA VAL A 28 -10.54 3.87 -14.41
C VAL A 28 -10.30 4.05 -15.91
N CYS A 29 -9.42 3.25 -16.51
CA CYS A 29 -9.16 3.27 -17.95
C CYS A 29 -10.13 2.41 -18.79
N SER A 30 -11.14 1.79 -18.20
CA SER A 30 -12.09 0.94 -18.93
C SER A 30 -13.36 1.70 -19.31
N ASP A 31 -14.02 1.28 -20.39
CA ASP A 31 -15.32 1.83 -20.82
C ASP A 31 -16.39 1.75 -19.74
N ARG A 32 -16.26 0.80 -18.80
CA ARG A 32 -17.20 0.62 -17.67
C ARG A 32 -17.19 1.81 -16.72
N TRP A 33 -16.07 2.52 -16.59
CA TRP A 33 -15.96 3.71 -15.74
C TRP A 33 -16.78 4.86 -16.32
N VAL A 34 -16.62 5.11 -17.62
CA VAL A 34 -17.37 6.12 -18.36
C VAL A 34 -18.86 5.75 -18.41
N ALA A 35 -19.18 4.47 -18.63
CA ALA A 35 -20.56 3.97 -18.62
C ALA A 35 -21.25 4.15 -17.26
N ALA A 36 -20.49 4.22 -16.16
CA ALA A 36 -21.00 4.53 -14.82
C ALA A 36 -21.18 6.04 -14.57
N GLY A 37 -20.94 6.88 -15.58
CA GLY A 37 -21.03 8.34 -15.47
C GLY A 37 -19.89 8.98 -14.68
N LEU A 38 -18.80 8.26 -14.45
CA LEU A 38 -17.63 8.75 -13.72
C LEU A 38 -16.63 9.34 -14.71
N ASP A 39 -16.16 10.54 -14.41
CA ASP A 39 -15.12 11.19 -15.20
C ASP A 39 -13.71 10.75 -14.77
N LEU A 40 -12.72 11.17 -15.55
CA LEU A 40 -11.32 10.88 -15.30
C LEU A 40 -10.78 11.64 -14.06
N ALA A 41 -11.39 12.77 -13.68
CA ALA A 41 -10.99 13.54 -12.51
C ALA A 41 -11.34 12.78 -11.21
N VAL A 42 -12.53 12.18 -11.15
CA VAL A 42 -12.96 11.27 -10.08
C VAL A 42 -12.06 10.04 -10.05
N GLY A 43 -11.68 9.49 -11.20
CA GLY A 43 -10.69 8.40 -11.29
C GLY A 43 -9.35 8.76 -10.66
N ARG A 44 -8.79 9.93 -11.01
CA ARG A 44 -7.54 10.44 -10.41
C ARG A 44 -7.67 10.67 -8.91
N ALA A 45 -8.77 11.26 -8.45
CA ALA A 45 -9.02 11.47 -7.02
C ALA A 45 -9.12 10.15 -6.25
N ALA A 46 -9.81 9.15 -6.80
CA ALA A 46 -9.93 7.82 -6.21
C ALA A 46 -8.57 7.12 -6.11
N MET A 47 -7.75 7.19 -7.16
CA MET A 47 -6.40 6.62 -7.17
C MET A 47 -5.47 7.33 -6.17
N ALA A 48 -5.53 8.67 -6.08
CA ALA A 48 -4.77 9.44 -5.08
C ALA A 48 -5.20 9.08 -3.65
N ALA A 49 -6.50 8.96 -3.40
CA ALA A 49 -7.01 8.53 -2.11
C ALA A 49 -6.53 7.11 -1.74
N ALA A 50 -6.60 6.17 -2.69
CA ALA A 50 -6.12 4.81 -2.47
C ALA A 50 -4.61 4.76 -2.16
N TRP A 51 -3.81 5.59 -2.83
CA TRP A 51 -2.38 5.74 -2.54
C TRP A 51 -2.12 6.26 -1.13
N ILE A 52 -2.83 7.32 -0.71
CA ILE A 52 -2.73 7.87 0.66
C ILE A 52 -3.09 6.82 1.70
N VAL A 53 -4.18 6.07 1.48
CA VAL A 53 -4.62 4.98 2.38
C VAL A 53 -3.55 3.89 2.48
N ALA A 54 -2.92 3.51 1.36
CA ALA A 54 -1.84 2.53 1.36
C ALA A 54 -0.62 3.00 2.17
N ILE A 55 -0.21 4.26 2.03
CA ILE A 55 0.87 4.85 2.83
C ILE A 55 0.49 4.86 4.31
N ALA A 56 -0.71 5.34 4.65
CA ALA A 56 -1.19 5.40 6.02
C ALA A 56 -1.20 4.01 6.69
N LEU A 57 -1.64 2.98 5.95
CA LEU A 57 -1.61 1.60 6.42
C LEU A 57 -0.17 1.14 6.73
N GLN A 58 0.79 1.39 5.84
CA GLN A 58 2.19 1.01 6.07
C GLN A 58 2.82 1.76 7.26
N VAL A 59 2.54 3.04 7.39
CA VAL A 59 2.97 3.84 8.55
C VAL A 59 2.36 3.28 9.84
N ALA A 60 1.07 2.95 9.84
CA ALA A 60 0.40 2.35 10.99
C ALA A 60 1.02 1.00 11.38
N LEU A 61 1.34 0.14 10.40
CA LEU A 61 2.02 -1.14 10.64
C LEU A 61 3.42 -0.96 11.22
N LEU A 62 4.20 -0.02 10.68
CA LEU A 62 5.54 0.30 11.20
C LEU A 62 5.48 0.80 12.65
N LEU A 63 4.55 1.71 12.95
CA LEU A 63 4.34 2.23 14.31
C LEU A 63 3.87 1.15 15.27
N ALA A 64 2.95 0.28 14.83
CA ALA A 64 2.47 -0.84 15.61
C ALA A 64 3.62 -1.80 15.95
N LEU A 65 4.41 -2.23 14.97
CA LEU A 65 5.54 -3.15 15.15
C LEU A 65 6.69 -2.55 15.96
N ARG A 66 6.82 -1.21 15.98
CA ARG A 66 7.76 -0.51 16.85
C ARG A 66 7.31 -0.48 18.32
N SER A 67 6.00 -0.49 18.56
CA SER A 67 5.43 -0.42 19.91
C SER A 67 5.75 -1.65 20.77
N PRO A 68 5.95 -1.49 22.09
CA PRO A 68 6.26 -2.62 22.98
C PRO A 68 5.18 -3.71 22.98
N ARG A 69 3.93 -3.34 22.71
CA ARG A 69 2.77 -4.24 22.72
C ARG A 69 2.84 -5.29 21.61
N PHE A 70 3.34 -4.90 20.43
CA PHE A 70 3.37 -5.79 19.26
C PHE A 70 4.78 -6.21 18.85
N ALA A 71 5.83 -5.64 19.46
CA ALA A 71 7.21 -6.03 19.20
C ALA A 71 7.48 -7.51 19.55
N SER A 72 8.40 -8.13 18.81
CA SER A 72 8.91 -9.45 19.17
C SER A 72 9.82 -9.37 20.41
N PRO A 73 9.75 -10.36 21.34
CA PRO A 73 10.71 -10.45 22.45
C PRO A 73 12.14 -10.69 21.96
N SER A 74 12.30 -11.31 20.79
CA SER A 74 13.60 -11.51 20.15
C SER A 74 14.07 -10.25 19.44
N ALA A 75 15.26 -9.76 19.81
CA ALA A 75 15.87 -8.59 19.18
C ALA A 75 16.09 -8.78 17.67
N PHE A 76 16.47 -10.00 17.25
CA PHE A 76 16.64 -10.34 15.85
C PHE A 76 15.32 -10.24 15.07
N MET A 77 14.25 -10.90 15.57
CA MET A 77 12.94 -10.88 14.91
C MET A 77 12.33 -9.48 14.88
N ARG A 78 12.55 -8.69 15.95
CA ARG A 78 12.15 -7.27 15.98
C ARG A 78 12.86 -6.49 14.88
N GLY A 79 14.19 -6.64 14.75
CA GLY A 79 14.97 -6.03 13.67
C GLY A 79 14.43 -6.39 12.29
N VAL A 80 14.24 -7.69 12.02
CA VAL A 80 13.70 -8.18 10.74
C VAL A 80 12.32 -7.58 10.45
N SER A 81 11.40 -7.59 11.40
CA SER A 81 10.04 -7.04 11.22
C SER A 81 10.04 -5.54 10.91
N LEU A 82 10.92 -4.77 11.55
CA LEU A 82 11.05 -3.34 11.31
C LEU A 82 11.69 -3.06 9.95
N THR A 83 12.74 -3.78 9.58
CA THR A 83 13.36 -3.65 8.25
C THR A 83 12.36 -3.95 7.15
N LEU A 84 11.60 -5.05 7.27
CA LEU A 84 10.56 -5.40 6.30
C LEU A 84 9.44 -4.36 6.23
N SER A 85 9.09 -3.74 7.35
CA SER A 85 8.10 -2.66 7.39
C SER A 85 8.59 -1.39 6.69
N VAL A 86 9.85 -1.02 6.90
CA VAL A 86 10.47 0.11 6.18
C VAL A 86 10.56 -0.19 4.69
N THR A 87 10.99 -1.39 4.31
CA THR A 87 11.04 -1.83 2.91
C THR A 87 9.66 -1.76 2.26
N ALA A 88 8.62 -2.24 2.93
CA ALA A 88 7.24 -2.17 2.43
C ALA A 88 6.75 -0.72 2.26
N LEU A 89 7.09 0.17 3.19
CA LEU A 89 6.76 1.60 3.07
C LEU A 89 7.49 2.25 1.88
N VAL A 90 8.79 2.01 1.72
CA VAL A 90 9.57 2.53 0.57
C VAL A 90 9.04 1.97 -0.74
N ALA A 91 8.72 0.67 -0.79
CA ALA A 91 8.13 0.04 -1.96
C ALA A 91 6.76 0.65 -2.28
N THR A 92 5.92 0.92 -1.28
CA THR A 92 4.63 1.61 -1.44
C THR A 92 4.81 2.99 -2.06
N LEU A 93 5.75 3.78 -1.55
CA LEU A 93 6.04 5.11 -2.09
C LEU A 93 6.51 5.04 -3.55
N TRP A 94 7.46 4.15 -3.85
CA TRP A 94 8.07 4.07 -5.18
C TRP A 94 7.15 3.47 -6.23
N THR A 95 6.51 2.33 -5.93
CA THR A 95 5.74 1.56 -6.91
C THR A 95 4.37 2.17 -7.21
N LEU A 96 3.82 2.96 -6.29
CA LEU A 96 2.52 3.59 -6.49
C LEU A 96 2.63 5.07 -6.92
N MET A 97 3.83 5.66 -6.89
CA MET A 97 4.07 7.02 -7.39
C MET A 97 3.56 7.24 -8.83
N PRO A 98 3.77 6.33 -9.81
CA PRO A 98 3.37 6.58 -11.19
C PRO A 98 1.87 6.84 -11.35
N VAL A 99 1.05 6.27 -10.47
CA VAL A 99 -0.41 6.39 -10.51
C VAL A 99 -0.88 7.84 -10.30
N VAL A 100 -0.08 8.66 -9.60
CA VAL A 100 -0.41 10.08 -9.35
C VAL A 100 0.42 11.04 -10.21
N THR A 101 1.55 10.61 -10.79
CA THR A 101 2.46 11.50 -11.54
C THR A 101 2.40 11.33 -13.05
N THR A 102 1.94 10.19 -13.55
CA THR A 102 1.88 9.92 -15.00
C THR A 102 0.49 10.18 -15.58
N SER A 103 0.43 10.44 -16.89
CA SER A 103 -0.82 10.48 -17.63
C SER A 103 -1.52 9.11 -17.56
N ALA A 104 -2.67 9.07 -16.90
CA ALA A 104 -3.54 7.89 -16.88
C ALA A 104 -4.21 7.72 -18.26
N CYS A 105 -4.26 6.47 -18.74
CA CYS A 105 -5.00 6.04 -19.92
C CYS A 105 -4.55 6.73 -21.23
N LEU A 106 -3.39 6.33 -21.76
CA LEU A 106 -2.94 6.69 -23.11
C LEU A 106 -3.78 6.00 -24.20
#